data_AF-F5YW12-F1
#
_entry.id   AF-F5YW12-F1
#
_cell.length_a   1.000
_cell.length_b   1.000
_cell.length_c   1.000
_cell.angle_alpha   90.00
_cell.angle_beta   90.00
_cell.angle_gamma   90.00
#
_symmetry.space_group_name_H-M   'P 1'
#
loop_
_entity.id
_entity.type
_entity.pdbx_description
1 polymer ?
#
loop_
_entity_poly.entity_id
_entity_poly.type
_entity_poly.pdbx_seq_one_letter_code
_entity_poly.pdbx_strand_id
1 'polypeptide(L)' 'MLVDQIRSIDTHYVVGDPVDYLTRDQLVEVELALVHYLGVQEAIPPRSS' A
#
# COMPACT_ATOMS: atom_id res chain seq x y z
N MET A 1 -4.39 11.39 3.55
CA MET A 1 -3.60 10.15 3.55
C MET A 1 -2.19 10.48 3.07
N LEU A 2 -1.14 10.08 3.79
CA LEU A 2 0.27 10.40 3.47
C LEU A 2 0.90 9.36 2.52
N VAL A 3 0.26 9.10 1.37
CA VAL A 3 0.82 8.19 0.35
C VAL A 3 2.08 8.73 -0.30
N ASP A 4 2.36 10.01 -0.11
CA ASP A 4 3.56 10.70 -0.58
C ASP A 4 4.79 10.46 0.30
N GLN A 5 4.66 9.79 1.45
CA GLN A 5 5.74 9.56 2.41
C GLN A 5 6.16 8.09 2.52
N ILE A 6 5.99 7.32 1.45
CA ILE A 6 6.33 5.90 1.44
C ILE A 6 7.84 5.72 1.29
N ARG A 7 8.39 4.78 2.07
CA ARG A 7 9.79 4.38 2.00
C ARG A 7 9.93 2.87 2.12
N SER A 8 10.92 2.31 1.44
CA SER A 8 11.39 0.95 1.74
C SER A 8 12.26 0.99 2.99
N ILE A 9 12.03 0.06 3.92
CA ILE A 9 12.86 -0.12 5.12
C ILE A 9 13.22 -1.60 5.26
N ASP A 10 14.35 -1.88 5.87
CA ASP A 10 14.68 -3.21 6.36
C ASP A 10 13.85 -3.51 7.63
N THR A 11 13.37 -4.74 7.78
CA THR A 11 12.49 -5.14 8.89
C THR A 11 13.16 -5.05 10.26
N HIS A 12 14.50 -5.08 10.33
CA HIS A 12 15.24 -4.85 11.58
C HIS A 12 15.04 -3.43 12.14
N TYR A 13 14.57 -2.48 11.32
CA TYR A 13 14.20 -1.14 11.79
C TYR A 13 12.77 -1.05 12.36
N VAL A 14 12.00 -2.14 12.33
CA VAL A 14 10.69 -2.23 12.98
C VAL A 14 10.91 -2.64 14.43
N VAL A 15 10.67 -1.72 15.36
CA VAL A 15 10.92 -1.93 16.80
C VAL A 15 9.61 -1.76 17.57
N GLY A 16 9.38 -2.66 18.54
CA GLY A 16 8.18 -2.69 19.37
C GLY A 16 7.12 -3.68 18.86
N ASP A 17 5.99 -3.72 19.55
CA ASP A 17 4.86 -4.57 19.19
C ASP A 17 4.00 -3.92 18.10
N PRO A 18 3.31 -4.70 17.25
CA PRO A 18 2.32 -4.17 16.31
C PRO A 18 1.27 -3.30 17.03
N VAL A 19 1.05 -2.09 16.51
CA VAL A 19 0.11 -1.14 17.11
C VAL A 19 -1.34 -1.43 16.70
N ASP A 20 -1.57 -1.77 15.43
CA ASP A 20 -2.89 -2.10 14.88
C ASP A 20 -2.77 -2.82 13.54
N TYR A 21 -3.89 -3.33 13.01
CA TYR A 21 -4.02 -3.95 11.70
C TYR A 21 -5.14 -3.29 10.90
N LEU A 22 -4.88 -3.06 9.61
CA LEU A 22 -5.91 -2.58 8.70
C LEU A 22 -6.88 -3.71 8.34
N THR A 23 -8.17 -3.39 8.31
CA THR A 23 -9.19 -4.27 7.72
C THR A 23 -9.01 -4.31 6.20
N ARG A 24 -9.67 -5.28 5.56
CA ARG A 24 -9.64 -5.42 4.09
C ARG A 24 -10.09 -4.15 3.38
N ASP A 25 -11.17 -3.52 3.84
CA ASP A 25 -11.72 -2.34 3.17
C ASP A 25 -10.81 -1.12 3.34
N GLN A 26 -10.19 -0.98 4.52
CA GLN A 26 -9.17 0.05 4.76
C GLN A 26 -7.93 -0.14 3.88
N LEU A 27 -7.50 -1.39 3.68
CA LEU A 27 -6.37 -1.69 2.80
C LEU A 27 -6.68 -1.37 1.33
N VAL A 28 -7.92 -1.61 0.87
CA VAL A 28 -8.37 -1.24 -0.48
C VAL A 28 -8.28 0.26 -0.71
N GLU A 29 -8.67 1.08 0.26
CA GLU A 29 -8.52 2.54 0.16
C GLU A 29 -7.05 2.96 0.01
N VAL A 30 -6.14 2.29 0.75
CA VAL A 30 -4.71 2.52 0.65
C VAL A 30 -4.16 2.11 -0.72
N GLU A 31 -4.54 0.94 -1.23
CA GLU A 31 -4.13 0.45 -2.55
C GLU A 31 -4.56 1.41 -3.67
N LEU A 32 -5.80 1.90 -3.64
CA LEU A 32 -6.29 2.86 -4.63
C LEU A 32 -5.48 4.17 -4.61
N ALA A 33 -5.18 4.68 -3.42
CA ALA A 33 -4.37 5.88 -3.26
C ALA A 33 -2.91 5.67 -3.71
N LEU A 34 -2.34 4.48 -3.46
CA LEU A 34 -1.01 4.09 -3.94
C LEU A 34 -0.93 4.04 -5.46
N VAL A 35 -1.92 3.39 -6.10
CA VAL A 35 -1.99 3.28 -7.56
C VAL A 35 -2.07 4.66 -8.21
N HIS A 36 -2.83 5.58 -7.61
CA HIS A 36 -2.90 6.96 -8.08
C HIS A 36 -1.58 7.72 -7.90
N TYR A 37 -0.95 7.62 -6.72
CA TYR A 37 0.31 8.29 -6.43
C TYR A 37 1.47 7.80 -7.31
N LEU A 38 1.57 6.50 -7.54
CA LEU A 38 2.65 5.87 -8.31
C LEU A 38 2.38 5.87 -9.83
N GLY A 39 1.17 6.19 -10.28
CA GLY A 39 0.81 6.20 -11.70
C GLY A 39 0.76 4.81 -12.35
N VAL A 40 0.60 3.73 -11.58
CA VAL A 40 0.76 2.33 -12.04
C VAL A 40 -0.51 1.68 -12.62
N GLN A 41 -1.53 2.47 -12.99
CA GLN A 41 -2.82 1.95 -13.48
C GLN A 41 -2.72 1.06 -14.73
N GLU A 42 -1.68 1.18 -15.57
CA GLU A 42 -1.51 0.37 -16.78
C GLU A 42 -0.85 -1.00 -16.57
N ALA A 43 -0.23 -1.26 -15.41
CA ALA A 43 0.57 -2.47 -15.21
C ALA A 43 -0.25 -3.72 -14.82
N ILE A 44 -1.57 -3.59 -14.64
CA ILE A 44 -2.47 -4.72 -14.36
C ILE A 44 -2.99 -5.22 -15.71
N PRO A 45 -2.46 -6.33 -16.27
CA PRO A 45 -3.05 -6.90 -17.48
C PRO A 45 -4.52 -7.22 -17.22
N PRO A 46 -5.43 -6.94 -18.16
CA PRO A 46 -6.84 -7.28 -18.00
C PRO A 46 -6.93 -8.77 -17.68
N ARG A 47 -7.63 -9.14 -16.59
CA ARG A 47 -7.86 -10.54 -16.26
C ARG A 47 -8.53 -11.18 -17.46
N SER A 48 -7.80 -12.03 -18.16
CA SER A 48 -8.33 -12.91 -19.19
C SER A 48 -9.44 -13.74 -18.56
N SER A 49 -10.67 -13.53 -19.06
CA SER A 49 -11.85 -14.31 -18.74
C SER A 49 -11.77 -15.70 -19.35
#